data_AF-S4PRQ6-F1
#
_entry.id   AF-S4PRQ6-F1
#
_cell.length_a   1.000
_cell.length_b   1.000
_cell.length_c   1.000
_cell.angle_alpha   90.00
_cell.angle_beta   90.00
_cell.angle_gamma   90.00
#
_symmetry.space_group_name_H-M   'P 1'
#
loop_
_entity.id
_entity.type
_entity.pdbx_description
1 polymer ?
#
loop_
_entity_poly.entity_id
_entity_poly.type
_entity_poly.pdbx_seq_one_letter_code
_entity_poly.pdbx_strand_id
1 'polypeptide(L)' 'MPYLDEDLVDYVLKLKPWLKCFPSASLECGIGDKLILRLTALHIGLTEVVTLPKRALQFGSRIANSKQKGSDVSSTFIDI' A
#
# COMPACT_ATOMS: atom_id res chain seq x y z
N MET A 1 4.68 12.96 7.51
CA MET A 1 3.70 12.20 6.71
C MET A 1 2.58 11.78 7.64
N PRO A 2 1.30 12.17 7.42
CA PRO A 2 0.21 11.89 8.37
C PRO A 2 0.05 10.41 8.75
N TYR A 3 0.30 9.49 7.83
CA TYR A 3 0.24 8.04 8.08
C TYR A 3 1.39 7.48 8.94
N LEU A 4 2.39 8.31 9.26
CA LEU A 4 3.52 7.97 10.13
C LEU A 4 3.45 8.72 11.46
N ASP A 5 2.29 9.31 11.78
CA ASP A 5 2.03 9.89 13.08
C ASP A 5 2.14 8.82 14.18
N GLU A 6 2.77 9.17 15.31
CA GLU A 6 3.12 8.21 16.37
C GLU A 6 1.89 7.61 17.04
N ASP A 7 0.86 8.42 17.31
CA ASP A 7 -0.38 7.97 17.95
C ASP A 7 -1.15 7.02 17.01
N LEU A 8 -1.18 7.35 15.72
CA LEU A 8 -1.78 6.49 14.70
C LEU A 8 -1.04 5.15 14.61
N VAL A 9 0.28 5.18 14.58
CA VAL A 9 1.12 3.97 14.49
C VAL A 9 0.92 3.10 15.72
N ASP A 10 0.98 3.66 16.93
CA ASP A 10 0.76 2.95 18.20
C ASP A 10 -0.63 2.30 18.25
N TYR A 11 -1.67 3.02 17.85
CA TYR A 11 -3.03 2.48 17.75
C TYR A 11 -3.10 1.29 16.78
N VAL A 12 -2.60 1.45 15.56
CA VAL A 12 -2.64 0.39 14.53
C VAL A 12 -1.81 -0.83 14.95
N LEU A 13 -0.69 -0.64 15.63
CA LEU A 13 0.15 -1.74 16.12
C LEU A 13 -0.58 -2.60 17.16
N LYS A 14 -1.38 -1.98 18.04
CA LYS A 14 -2.19 -2.68 19.06
C LYS A 14 -3.39 -3.44 18.49
N LEU A 15 -3.84 -3.13 17.27
CA LEU A 15 -4.94 -3.83 16.64
C LEU A 15 -4.56 -5.27 16.27
N LYS A 16 -5.53 -6.17 16.45
CA LYS A 16 -5.48 -7.54 15.93
C LYS A 16 -5.30 -7.54 14.41
N PRO A 17 -4.48 -8.45 13.83
CA PRO A 17 -4.22 -8.45 12.38
C PRO A 17 -5.47 -8.45 11.51
N TRP A 18 -6.50 -9.23 11.88
CA TRP A 18 -7.76 -9.32 11.12
C TRP A 18 -8.61 -8.05 11.10
N LEU A 19 -8.34 -7.09 12.01
CA LEU A 19 -8.96 -5.77 11.98
C LEU A 19 -8.27 -4.82 11.00
N LYS A 20 -7.00 -5.12 10.64
CA LYS A 20 -6.19 -4.34 9.69
C LYS A 20 -6.33 -4.84 8.26
N CYS A 21 -6.38 -6.17 8.10
CA CYS A 21 -6.51 -6.83 6.81
C CYS A 21 -7.21 -8.18 6.97
N PHE A 22 -7.91 -8.62 5.92
CA PHE A 22 -8.54 -9.92 5.85
C PHE A 22 -8.09 -10.64 4.56
N PRO A 23 -6.90 -11.26 4.55
CA PRO A 23 -6.36 -11.92 3.38
C PRO A 23 -7.03 -13.29 3.20
N SER A 24 -8.13 -13.31 2.45
CA SER A 24 -8.80 -14.55 2.04
C SER A 24 -8.57 -14.79 0.54
N ALA A 25 -8.32 -16.05 0.16
CA ALA A 25 -8.26 -16.46 -1.24
C ALA A 25 -9.62 -16.32 -1.96
N SER A 26 -10.72 -16.21 -1.20
CA SER A 26 -12.07 -15.98 -1.73
C SER A 26 -12.36 -14.52 -2.06
N LEU A 27 -11.44 -13.59 -1.76
CA LEU A 27 -11.64 -12.15 -1.97
C LEU A 27 -10.81 -11.65 -3.15
N GLU A 28 -11.37 -10.70 -3.88
CA GLU A 28 -10.66 -10.01 -4.95
C GLU A 28 -9.55 -9.10 -4.41
N CYS A 29 -8.53 -8.86 -5.25
CA CYS A 29 -7.48 -7.90 -4.96
C CYS A 29 -8.09 -6.51 -4.79
N GLY A 30 -7.78 -5.84 -3.69
CA GLY A 30 -8.37 -4.55 -3.39
C GLY A 30 -9.54 -4.60 -2.39
N ILE A 31 -9.91 -5.78 -1.88
CA ILE A 31 -10.98 -5.91 -0.88
C ILE A 31 -10.40 -6.18 0.51
N GLY A 32 -9.66 -7.28 0.65
CA GLY A 32 -9.16 -7.74 1.95
C GLY A 32 -7.92 -7.01 2.47
N ASP A 33 -7.12 -6.42 1.58
CA ASP A 33 -5.91 -5.70 1.97
C ASP A 33 -6.24 -4.32 2.53
N LYS A 34 -5.53 -3.85 3.57
CA LYS A 34 -5.73 -2.51 4.14
C LYS A 34 -7.20 -2.22 4.51
N LEU A 35 -7.91 -3.25 4.98
CA LEU A 35 -9.34 -3.22 5.27
C LEU A 35 -9.75 -1.99 6.11
N ILE A 36 -8.99 -1.68 7.16
CA ILE A 36 -9.27 -0.51 8.01
C ILE A 36 -9.26 0.80 7.21
N LEU A 37 -8.29 1.00 6.31
CA LEU A 37 -8.21 2.19 5.47
C LEU A 37 -9.37 2.25 4.47
N ARG A 38 -9.77 1.10 3.90
CA ARG A 38 -10.89 1.00 2.96
C ARG A 38 -12.22 1.31 3.64
N LEU A 39 -12.44 0.77 4.84
CA LEU A 39 -13.63 1.05 5.64
C LEU A 39 -13.69 2.51 6.09
N THR A 40 -12.56 3.09 6.51
CA THR A 40 -12.50 4.53 6.83
C THR A 40 -12.81 5.39 5.62
N ALA A 41 -12.22 5.09 4.45
CA ALA A 41 -12.52 5.79 3.20
C ALA A 41 -14.00 5.68 2.81
N LEU A 42 -14.61 4.50 2.97
CA LEU A 42 -16.03 4.29 2.74
C LEU A 42 -16.89 5.13 3.69
N HIS A 43 -16.52 5.15 4.97
CA HIS A 43 -17.24 5.91 6.01
C HIS A 43 -17.25 7.42 5.72
N ILE A 44 -16.19 7.97 5.12
CA ILE A 44 -16.11 9.39 4.74
C ILE A 44 -16.61 9.66 3.31
N GLY A 45 -17.22 8.68 2.64
CA GLY A 45 -17.89 8.84 1.34
C GLY A 45 -17.00 8.64 0.09
N LEU A 46 -15.78 8.14 0.23
CA LEU A 46 -14.87 7.88 -0.91
C LEU A 46 -15.15 6.52 -1.58
N THR A 47 -16.40 6.26 -1.94
CA THR A 47 -16.91 4.95 -2.38
C THR A 47 -16.21 4.36 -3.61
N GLU A 48 -15.78 5.18 -4.56
CA GLU A 48 -15.18 4.69 -5.82
C GLU A 48 -13.77 4.11 -5.63
N VAL A 49 -13.01 4.63 -4.66
CA VAL A 49 -11.59 4.27 -4.49
C VAL A 49 -11.38 3.12 -3.51
N VAL A 50 -12.42 2.75 -2.73
CA VAL A 50 -12.29 1.76 -1.64
C VAL A 50 -11.95 0.36 -2.11
N THR A 51 -12.18 0.03 -3.38
CA THR A 51 -11.87 -1.29 -3.95
C THR A 51 -10.64 -1.27 -4.87
N LEU A 52 -10.02 -0.10 -5.08
CA LEU A 52 -8.87 -0.02 -5.98
C LEU A 52 -7.66 -0.77 -5.41
N PRO A 53 -6.96 -1.58 -6.22
CA PRO A 53 -5.78 -2.30 -5.78
C PRO A 53 -4.62 -1.33 -5.52
N LYS A 54 -3.82 -1.58 -4.48
CA LYS A 54 -2.62 -0.76 -4.20
C LYS A 54 -1.66 -0.85 -5.37
N ARG A 55 -1.29 0.29 -5.92
CA ARG A 55 -0.18 0.44 -6.86
C ARG A 55 0.92 1.29 -6.23
N ALA A 56 2.17 0.81 -6.22
CA ALA A 56 3.28 1.65 -5.79
C ALA A 56 3.52 2.77 -6.80
N LEU A 57 3.98 3.94 -6.32
CA LEU A 57 4.10 5.15 -7.14
C LEU A 57 4.92 4.90 -8.40
N GLN A 58 6.07 4.25 -8.30
CA GLN A 58 6.94 3.88 -9.42
C GLN A 58 6.27 3.04 -10.53
N PHE A 59 5.29 2.20 -10.17
CA PHE A 59 4.51 1.44 -11.15
C PHE A 59 3.37 2.28 -11.73
N GLY A 60 2.76 3.16 -10.92
CA GLY A 60 1.72 4.09 -11.37
C GLY A 60 2.24 5.15 -12.33
N SER A 61 3.41 5.73 -12.03
CA SER A 61 4.08 6.74 -12.86
C SER A 61 4.88 6.15 -14.02
N ARG A 62 4.92 4.82 -14.15
CA ARG A 62 5.67 4.09 -15.21
C ARG A 62 7.18 4.37 -15.18
N ILE A 63 7.73 4.75 -14.03
CA ILE A 63 9.18 4.96 -13.83
C ILE A 63 9.91 3.62 -13.65
N ALA A 64 9.23 2.60 -13.10
CA ALA A 64 9.84 1.29 -12.89
C ALA A 64 10.25 0.63 -14.22
N ASN A 65 11.56 0.42 -14.39
CA ASN A 65 12.12 -0.32 -15.51
C ASN A 65 12.12 -1.82 -15.18
N SER A 66 11.30 -2.61 -15.88
CA SER A 66 11.21 -4.06 -15.67
C SER A 66 12.52 -4.82 -15.95
N LYS A 67 13.46 -4.19 -16.65
CA LYS A 67 14.78 -4.76 -16.95
C LYS A 67 15.81 -4.54 -15.82
N GLN A 68 15.48 -3.73 -14.83
CA GLN A 68 16.37 -3.41 -13.70
C GLN A 68 15.76 -3.92 -12.40
N LYS A 69 16.57 -4.63 -11.62
CA LYS A 69 16.23 -5.06 -10.26
C LYS A 69 16.82 -4.06 -9.27
N GLY A 70 16.18 -3.93 -8.11
CA GLY A 70 16.71 -3.10 -7.02
C GLY A 70 18.06 -3.59 -6.47
N SER A 71 18.46 -4.81 -6.78
CA SER A 71 19.79 -5.37 -6.46
C SER A 71 20.87 -5.02 -7.48
N ASP A 72 20.50 -4.47 -8.65
CA ASP A 72 21.45 -4.19 -9.71
C ASP A 72 22.27 -2.94 -9.35
N VAL A 73 23.58 -2.99 -9.60
CA VAL A 73 24.44 -1.82 -9.43
C VAL A 73 24.09 -0.80 -10.51
N SER A 74 23.78 0.42 -10.10
CA SER A 74 23.42 1.48 -11.04
C SER A 74 24.63 1.84 -11.90
N SER A 75 24.48 1.77 -13.23
CA SER A 75 25.53 2.19 -14.17
C SER A 75 25.91 3.66 -13.98
N THR A 76 24.96 4.50 -13.56
CA THR A 76 25.20 5.92 -13.25
C THR A 76 26.17 6.14 -12.08
N PHE A 77 26.32 5.15 -11.19
CA PHE A 77 27.27 5.21 -10.07
C PHE A 77 28.67 4.73 -10.45
N ILE A 78 28.82 4.01 -11.56
CA ILE A 78 30.11 3.43 -11.99
C ILE A 78 30.92 4.43 -12.84
N ASP A 79 30.25 5.41 -13.45
CA ASP A 79 30.88 6.43 -14.31
C ASP A 79 31.38 7.68 -13.54
N ILE A 80 31.53 7.60 -12.20
CA ILE A 80 32.15 8.62 -11.32
C ILE A 80 33.41 8.01 -10.71
#